data_AF-A0A812KN69-F1
#
_entry.id   AF-A0A812KN69-F1
#
_cell.length_a   1.000
_cell.length_b   1.000
_cell.length_c   1.000
_cell.angle_alpha   90.00
_cell.angle_beta   90.00
_cell.angle_gamma   90.00
#
_symmetry.space_group_name_H-M   'P 1'
#
loop_
_entity.id
_entity.type
_entity.pdbx_description
1 polymer ?
#
loop_
_entity_poly.entity_id
_entity_poly.type
_entity_poly.pdbx_seq_one_letter_code
_entity_poly.pdbx_strand_id
1 'polypeptide(L)'
;MKCTGQKYALSGDETCQSCSFPYMVRNEDNWCTLLWFVLCVLAFVLAVLLFVAIFGRLRLSCLKRRITAMVEGKNWQELYAAKTSVREYGMWKNTAKGILATSRAKVKAESCALGISLQYAFEELEQVYQEKAQQAEWRWNGWPSTRSGYLVYARNSEVSANDAITAWTRMSTCDRGKRSDVGPFALGKDQCCPRDGRADCSVVDALRSQGQSGRATWFMSWAWSYQFATVIKALKRWWAKHQIVSGDGCSASSIYIWWCVFVNNQFRMLEEGITEDPGDLFEVFGGRLTDIGRMLMCMDKLRDGGWAIYLWQNFFCDGAW
;
A
#
# COMPACT_ATOMS: atom_id res chain seq x y z
N MET A 1 14.85 44.67 64.77
CA MET A 1 14.97 43.26 65.21
C MET A 1 15.22 42.40 63.96
N LYS A 2 16.21 41.50 63.93
CA LYS A 2 16.41 40.60 62.77
C LYS A 2 15.56 39.34 62.97
N CYS A 3 14.39 39.27 62.33
CA CYS A 3 13.60 38.04 62.32
C CYS A 3 14.31 36.98 61.47
N THR A 4 14.37 35.74 61.97
CA THR A 4 14.91 34.59 61.25
C THR A 4 13.77 33.67 60.79
N GLY A 5 13.84 33.15 59.57
CA GLY A 5 12.82 32.26 58.99
C GLY A 5 11.64 32.99 58.31
N GLN A 6 10.45 32.37 58.28
CA GLN A 6 9.24 32.89 57.62
C GLN A 6 8.48 33.94 58.46
N LYS A 7 9.19 34.86 59.08
CA LYS A 7 8.59 35.93 59.88
C LYS A 7 9.15 37.29 59.49
N TYR A 8 8.31 38.32 59.54
CA TYR A 8 8.67 39.71 59.24
C TYR A 8 8.29 40.61 60.41
N ALA A 9 8.91 41.79 60.51
CA ALA A 9 8.56 42.83 61.48
C ALA A 9 8.65 44.19 60.78
N LEU A 10 7.65 45.04 60.94
CA LEU A 10 7.69 46.41 60.43
C LEU A 10 8.46 47.31 61.42
N SER A 11 8.90 48.49 60.95
CA SER A 11 9.49 49.50 61.84
C SER A 11 8.50 49.91 62.92
N GLY A 12 8.75 49.49 64.16
CA GLY A 12 7.89 49.72 65.32
C GLY A 12 7.28 48.46 65.95
N ASP A 13 7.39 47.30 65.31
CA ASP A 13 6.87 46.04 65.88
C ASP A 13 7.83 45.43 66.90
N GLU A 14 7.29 45.02 68.05
CA GLU A 14 8.04 44.31 69.10
C GLU A 14 8.11 42.79 68.88
N THR A 15 7.28 42.24 67.98
CA THR A 15 7.21 40.80 67.72
C THR A 15 7.22 40.49 66.23
N CYS A 16 7.95 39.44 65.85
CA CYS A 16 7.98 38.97 64.46
C CYS A 16 6.65 38.28 64.11
N GLN A 17 5.93 38.81 63.12
CA GLN A 17 4.67 38.27 62.62
C GLN A 17 4.92 37.18 61.57
N SER A 18 4.07 36.16 61.53
CA SER A 18 4.07 35.14 60.47
C SER A 18 3.58 35.74 59.14
N CYS A 19 4.24 35.39 58.04
CA CYS A 19 3.85 35.84 56.70
C CYS A 19 2.43 35.34 56.36
N SER A 20 1.43 36.22 56.37
CA SER A 20 0.04 35.94 55.95
C SER A 20 -0.39 36.89 54.83
N PHE A 21 -1.20 36.39 53.89
CA PHE A 21 -1.76 37.20 52.79
C PHE A 21 -2.84 38.12 53.38
N PRO A 22 -2.89 39.43 53.07
CA PRO A 22 -2.24 40.14 51.95
C PRO A 22 -0.99 40.97 52.31
N TYR A 23 -0.53 40.99 53.57
CA TYR A 23 0.57 41.86 54.02
C TYR A 23 1.95 41.53 53.39
N MET A 24 2.07 40.38 52.73
CA MET A 24 3.26 39.97 51.98
C MET A 24 3.57 40.83 50.74
N VAL A 25 2.61 41.58 50.18
CA VAL A 25 2.80 42.27 48.87
C VAL A 25 3.39 43.69 49.03
N ARG A 26 3.51 44.22 50.27
CA ARG A 26 3.62 45.66 50.48
C ARG A 26 5.03 46.21 50.75
N ASN A 27 6.09 45.39 50.86
CA ASN A 27 7.43 45.88 51.22
C ASN A 27 8.55 45.26 50.38
N GLU A 28 9.46 46.11 49.90
CA GLU A 28 10.50 45.79 48.89
C GLU A 28 11.61 44.83 49.39
N ASP A 29 11.75 44.64 50.71
CA ASP A 29 12.84 43.84 51.31
C ASP A 29 12.39 42.48 51.92
N ASN A 30 11.17 42.01 51.61
CA ASN A 30 10.63 40.81 52.25
C ASN A 30 10.96 39.53 51.47
N TRP A 31 11.73 38.62 52.09
CA TRP A 31 12.04 37.27 51.56
C TRP A 31 10.79 36.43 51.20
N CYS A 32 9.62 36.77 51.76
CA CYS A 32 8.35 36.11 51.46
C CYS A 32 7.83 36.41 50.04
N THR A 33 8.15 37.55 49.39
CA THR A 33 7.70 37.86 48.02
C THR A 33 8.38 36.99 46.97
N LEU A 34 9.68 36.70 47.17
CA LEU A 34 10.48 35.91 46.24
C LEU A 34 9.96 34.47 46.11
N LEU A 35 9.58 33.83 47.22
CA LEU A 35 9.03 32.47 47.20
C LEU A 35 7.72 32.40 46.42
N TRP A 36 6.79 33.31 46.67
CA TRP A 36 5.50 33.35 45.98
C TRP A 36 5.64 33.68 44.51
N PHE A 37 6.54 34.60 44.15
CA PHE A 37 6.86 34.89 42.76
C PHE A 37 7.38 33.64 42.04
N VAL A 38 8.34 32.92 42.64
CA VAL A 38 8.86 31.66 42.08
C VAL A 38 7.76 30.62 41.93
N LEU A 39 6.88 30.45 42.93
CA LEU A 39 5.74 29.53 42.84
C LEU A 39 4.74 29.91 41.75
N CYS A 40 4.43 31.20 41.60
CA CYS A 40 3.56 31.69 40.52
C CYS A 40 4.18 31.48 39.15
N VAL A 41 5.48 31.74 38.98
CA VAL A 41 6.20 31.47 37.73
C VAL A 41 6.21 29.99 37.42
N LEU A 42 6.49 29.12 38.40
CA LEU A 42 6.46 27.67 38.23
C LEU A 42 5.05 27.18 37.85
N ALA A 43 4.01 27.66 38.53
CA ALA A 43 2.62 27.32 38.22
C ALA A 43 2.24 27.76 36.80
N PHE A 44 2.65 28.96 36.38
CA PHE A 44 2.44 29.46 35.02
C PHE A 44 3.15 28.60 33.98
N VAL A 45 4.43 28.27 34.20
CA VAL A 45 5.19 27.38 33.31
C VAL A 45 4.53 26.00 33.21
N LEU A 46 4.09 25.42 34.33
CA LEU A 46 3.36 24.14 34.34
C LEU A 46 2.04 24.24 33.56
N ALA A 47 1.28 25.33 33.73
CA ALA A 47 0.05 25.55 32.98
C ALA A 47 0.31 25.67 31.46
N VAL A 48 1.36 26.37 31.05
CA VAL A 48 1.77 26.47 29.64
C VAL A 48 2.18 25.10 29.10
N LEU A 49 2.96 24.32 29.84
CA LEU A 49 3.36 22.96 29.45
C LEU A 49 2.16 22.03 29.30
N LEU A 50 1.20 22.10 30.24
CA LEU A 50 -0.06 21.35 30.16
C LEU A 50 -0.88 21.77 28.94
N PHE A 51 -1.00 23.06 28.68
CA PHE A 51 -1.71 23.57 27.51
C PHE A 51 -1.07 23.08 26.20
N VAL A 52 0.27 23.17 26.08
CA VAL A 52 1.01 22.67 24.91
C VAL A 52 0.83 21.15 24.75
N ALA A 53 0.84 20.39 25.85
CA ALA A 53 0.62 18.95 25.82
C ALA A 53 -0.81 18.59 25.37
N ILE A 54 -1.84 19.26 25.92
CA ILE A 54 -3.24 19.04 25.56
C ILE A 54 -3.47 19.41 24.09
N PHE A 55 -3.01 20.59 23.68
CA PHE A 55 -3.16 21.05 22.30
C PHE A 55 -2.42 20.16 21.31
N GLY A 56 -1.21 19.70 21.66
CA GLY A 56 -0.45 18.72 20.88
C GLY A 56 -1.20 17.39 20.72
N ARG A 57 -1.79 16.87 21.80
CA ARG A 57 -2.62 15.66 21.76
C ARG A 57 -3.86 15.84 20.89
N LEU A 58 -4.54 16.98 20.98
CA LEU A 58 -5.70 17.28 20.13
C LEU A 58 -5.31 17.30 18.64
N ARG A 59 -4.20 17.97 18.29
CA ARG A 59 -3.69 17.99 16.90
C ARG A 59 -3.33 16.60 16.39
N LEU A 60 -2.69 15.77 17.20
CA LEU A 60 -2.39 14.37 16.83
C LEU A 60 -3.67 13.55 16.64
N SER A 61 -4.69 13.76 17.47
CA SER A 61 -6.00 13.11 17.31
C SER A 61 -6.71 13.55 16.04
N CYS A 62 -6.66 14.85 15.70
CA CYS A 62 -7.16 15.35 14.42
C CYS A 62 -6.42 14.76 13.23
N LEU A 63 -5.09 14.65 13.29
CA LEU A 63 -4.29 13.98 12.25
C LEU A 63 -4.71 12.52 12.08
N LYS A 64 -4.87 11.77 13.18
CA LYS A 64 -5.34 10.38 13.12
C LYS A 64 -6.70 10.28 12.42
N ARG A 65 -7.67 11.10 12.81
CA ARG A 65 -9.00 11.15 12.18
C ARG A 65 -8.92 11.46 10.69
N ARG A 66 -8.12 12.45 10.31
CA ARG A 66 -7.90 12.82 8.90
C ARG A 66 -7.28 11.66 8.11
N ILE A 67 -6.29 10.98 8.67
CA ILE A 67 -5.68 9.81 8.03
C ILE A 67 -6.70 8.68 7.88
N THR A 68 -7.47 8.38 8.92
CA THR A 68 -8.54 7.39 8.85
C THR A 68 -9.53 7.72 7.73
N ALA A 69 -9.98 8.97 7.64
CA ALA A 69 -10.87 9.40 6.56
C ALA A 69 -10.24 9.26 5.17
N MET A 70 -8.95 9.58 5.00
CA MET A 70 -8.25 9.37 3.72
C MET A 70 -8.15 7.88 3.36
N VAL A 71 -7.94 7.00 4.35
CA VAL A 71 -7.84 5.55 4.15
C VAL A 71 -9.21 4.95 3.81
N GLU A 72 -10.26 5.32 4.53
CA GLU A 72 -11.64 4.89 4.28
C GLU A 72 -12.14 5.38 2.91
N GLY A 73 -11.81 6.63 2.56
CA GLY A 73 -12.10 7.22 1.26
C GLY A 73 -11.22 6.71 0.11
N LYS A 74 -10.21 5.87 0.38
CA LYS A 74 -9.23 5.39 -0.60
C LYS A 74 -8.47 6.51 -1.34
N ASN A 75 -8.29 7.65 -0.69
CA ASN A 75 -7.59 8.83 -1.25
C ASN A 75 -6.07 8.67 -1.11
N TRP A 76 -5.50 7.73 -1.85
CA TRP A 76 -4.06 7.40 -1.75
C TRP A 76 -3.17 8.57 -2.11
N GLN A 77 -3.54 9.35 -3.12
CA GLN A 77 -2.78 10.53 -3.53
C GLN A 77 -2.65 11.54 -2.39
N GLU A 78 -3.75 11.81 -1.66
CA GLU A 78 -3.72 12.70 -0.51
C GLU A 78 -2.91 12.11 0.66
N LEU A 79 -3.06 10.81 0.92
CA LEU A 79 -2.32 10.12 1.97
C LEU A 79 -0.80 10.19 1.76
N TYR A 80 -0.34 10.04 0.51
CA TYR A 80 1.08 10.10 0.16
C TYR A 80 1.59 11.53 -0.03
N ALA A 81 0.73 12.47 -0.45
CA ALA A 81 1.05 13.90 -0.48
C ALA A 81 1.11 14.54 0.92
N ALA A 82 0.46 13.95 1.92
CA ALA A 82 0.48 14.44 3.29
C ALA A 82 1.92 14.54 3.83
N LYS A 83 2.25 15.71 4.39
CA LYS A 83 3.55 15.99 5.02
C LYS A 83 3.33 16.50 6.42
N THR A 84 4.18 16.08 7.35
CA THR A 84 4.19 16.60 8.72
C THR A 84 5.25 17.69 8.83
N SER A 85 4.84 18.90 9.23
CA SER A 85 5.74 20.05 9.35
C SER A 85 6.05 20.39 10.81
N VAL A 86 7.21 21.00 11.06
CA VAL A 86 7.56 21.51 12.40
C VAL A 86 6.58 22.61 12.84
N ARG A 87 6.14 23.45 11.90
CA ARG A 87 5.19 24.55 12.17
C ARG A 87 3.83 24.04 12.64
N GLU A 88 3.39 22.89 12.14
CA GLU A 88 2.08 22.33 12.46
C GLU A 88 2.09 21.46 13.72
N TYR A 89 3.15 20.70 13.98
CA TYR A 89 3.16 19.74 15.09
C TYR A 89 4.17 20.05 16.20
N GLY A 90 5.07 21.03 16.01
CA GLY A 90 6.09 21.41 16.98
C GLY A 90 6.90 20.21 17.47
N MET A 91 6.96 20.01 18.79
CA MET A 91 7.63 18.88 19.43
C MET A 91 7.02 17.50 19.06
N TRP A 92 5.78 17.46 18.57
CA TRP A 92 5.08 16.22 18.21
C TRP A 92 5.28 15.79 16.75
N LYS A 93 6.14 16.49 15.98
CA LYS A 93 6.39 16.17 14.56
C LYS A 93 6.80 14.72 14.33
N ASN A 94 7.68 14.18 15.18
CA ASN A 94 8.16 12.80 15.02
C ASN A 94 7.05 11.78 15.27
N THR A 95 6.20 12.02 16.26
CA THR A 95 5.00 11.21 16.52
C THR A 95 4.03 11.28 15.34
N ALA A 96 3.77 12.47 14.80
CA ALA A 96 2.93 12.66 13.62
C ALA A 96 3.49 11.92 12.39
N LYS A 97 4.82 12.02 12.16
CA LYS A 97 5.51 11.29 11.10
C LYS A 97 5.38 9.78 11.27
N GLY A 98 5.52 9.29 12.50
CA GLY A 98 5.33 7.88 12.85
C GLY A 98 3.91 7.39 12.52
N ILE A 99 2.88 8.11 12.94
CA ILE A 99 1.47 7.77 12.66
C ILE A 99 1.22 7.66 11.15
N LEU A 100 1.74 8.62 10.38
CA LEU A 100 1.60 8.63 8.92
C LEU A 100 2.35 7.45 8.27
N ALA A 101 3.58 7.18 8.71
CA ALA A 101 4.38 6.05 8.21
C ALA A 101 3.71 4.69 8.51
N THR A 102 3.22 4.50 9.75
CA THR A 102 2.49 3.28 10.15
C THR A 102 1.23 3.10 9.30
N SER A 103 0.50 4.18 9.03
CA SER A 103 -0.72 4.09 8.20
C SER A 103 -0.41 3.72 6.75
N ARG A 104 0.64 4.30 6.16
CA ARG A 104 1.10 3.92 4.81
C ARG A 104 1.55 2.46 4.76
N ALA A 105 2.32 2.00 5.76
CA ALA A 105 2.76 0.62 5.86
C ALA A 105 1.57 -0.35 5.96
N LYS A 106 0.53 0.00 6.75
CA LYS A 106 -0.71 -0.78 6.84
C LYS A 106 -1.43 -0.86 5.49
N VAL A 107 -1.61 0.27 4.80
CA VAL A 107 -2.25 0.30 3.47
C VAL A 107 -1.48 -0.53 2.46
N LYS A 108 -0.14 -0.44 2.46
CA LYS A 108 0.73 -1.28 1.63
C LYS A 108 0.53 -2.77 1.93
N ALA A 109 0.55 -3.16 3.20
CA ALA A 109 0.35 -4.55 3.61
C ALA A 109 -1.02 -5.08 3.18
N GLU A 110 -2.09 -4.30 3.38
CA GLU A 110 -3.43 -4.66 2.93
C GLU A 110 -3.51 -4.83 1.41
N SER A 111 -2.90 -3.91 0.65
CA SER A 111 -2.86 -3.98 -0.82
C SER A 111 -2.12 -5.24 -1.32
N CYS A 112 -1.00 -5.62 -0.70
CA CYS A 112 -0.28 -6.83 -1.06
C CYS A 112 -1.03 -8.12 -0.71
N ALA A 113 -1.98 -8.06 0.22
CA ALA A 113 -2.84 -9.18 0.62
C ALA A 113 -4.13 -9.30 -0.20
N LEU A 114 -4.30 -8.46 -1.22
CA LEU A 114 -5.46 -8.52 -2.10
C LEU A 114 -5.40 -9.71 -3.06
N GLY A 115 -6.58 -10.21 -3.42
CA GLY A 115 -6.81 -11.13 -4.51
C GLY A 115 -7.90 -10.60 -5.44
N ILE A 116 -7.98 -11.21 -6.62
CA ILE A 116 -9.04 -10.92 -7.60
C ILE A 116 -10.29 -11.74 -7.25
N SER A 117 -11.47 -11.14 -7.40
CA SER A 117 -12.74 -11.86 -7.27
C SER A 117 -12.81 -12.97 -8.33
N LEU A 118 -13.18 -14.17 -7.91
CA LEU A 118 -13.33 -15.28 -8.85
C LEU A 118 -14.53 -15.08 -9.78
N GLN A 119 -15.58 -14.41 -9.29
CA GLN A 119 -16.74 -14.03 -10.10
C GLN A 119 -16.32 -13.09 -11.25
N TYR A 120 -15.58 -12.03 -10.91
CA TYR A 120 -15.02 -11.10 -11.91
C TYR A 120 -14.18 -11.85 -12.96
N ALA A 121 -13.32 -12.77 -12.51
CA ALA A 121 -12.48 -13.57 -13.41
C ALA A 121 -13.29 -14.44 -14.39
N PHE A 122 -14.51 -14.86 -14.03
CA PHE A 122 -15.36 -15.73 -14.84
C PHE A 122 -16.31 -15.00 -15.78
N GLU A 123 -16.80 -13.84 -15.34
CA GLU A 123 -17.92 -13.13 -15.97
C GLU A 123 -17.44 -11.90 -16.74
N GLU A 124 -16.50 -11.13 -16.19
CA GLU A 124 -16.16 -9.80 -16.69
C GLU A 124 -14.78 -9.75 -17.33
N LEU A 125 -13.82 -10.53 -16.81
CA LEU A 125 -12.42 -10.39 -17.19
C LEU A 125 -12.15 -10.64 -18.67
N GLU A 126 -12.82 -11.61 -19.29
CA GLU A 126 -12.67 -11.86 -20.73
C GLU A 126 -13.18 -10.67 -21.54
N GLN A 127 -14.34 -10.11 -21.21
CA GLN A 127 -14.89 -8.95 -21.89
C GLN A 127 -13.97 -7.73 -21.72
N VAL A 128 -13.55 -7.44 -20.48
CA VAL A 128 -12.62 -6.35 -20.18
C VAL A 128 -11.31 -6.54 -20.97
N TYR A 129 -10.78 -7.76 -21.01
CA TYR A 129 -9.60 -8.06 -21.80
C TYR A 129 -9.85 -7.82 -23.30
N GLN A 130 -10.96 -8.28 -23.88
CA GLN A 130 -11.27 -8.08 -25.30
C GLN A 130 -11.41 -6.59 -25.64
N GLU A 131 -12.16 -5.83 -24.84
CA GLU A 131 -12.35 -4.39 -25.03
C GLU A 131 -11.01 -3.63 -24.95
N LYS A 132 -10.19 -3.93 -23.95
CA LYS A 132 -8.87 -3.32 -23.77
C LYS A 132 -7.87 -3.80 -24.83
N ALA A 133 -7.95 -5.06 -25.24
CA ALA A 133 -7.11 -5.63 -26.29
C ALA A 133 -7.42 -4.98 -27.65
N GLN A 134 -8.68 -4.71 -27.98
CA GLN A 134 -9.06 -4.00 -29.20
C GLN A 134 -8.56 -2.56 -29.20
N GLN A 135 -8.60 -1.87 -28.06
CA GLN A 135 -7.96 -0.56 -27.90
C GLN A 135 -6.41 -0.68 -28.00
N ALA A 136 -5.88 -1.83 -27.57
CA ALA A 136 -4.48 -2.18 -27.67
C ALA A 136 -4.08 -2.84 -29.01
N GLU A 137 -4.97 -3.00 -30.00
CA GLU A 137 -4.64 -3.67 -31.25
C GLU A 137 -3.80 -2.77 -32.17
N TRP A 138 -2.75 -3.35 -32.73
CA TRP A 138 -1.91 -2.72 -33.74
C TRP A 138 -2.47 -3.04 -35.11
N ARG A 139 -2.61 -2.03 -35.97
CA ARG A 139 -3.07 -2.22 -37.35
C ARG A 139 -1.94 -1.92 -38.32
N TRP A 140 -1.57 -2.90 -39.14
CA TRP A 140 -0.68 -2.71 -40.28
C TRP A 140 -1.53 -2.76 -41.55
N ASN A 141 -1.53 -1.66 -42.33
CA ASN A 141 -2.39 -1.48 -43.51
C ASN A 141 -3.87 -1.82 -43.27
N GLY A 142 -4.40 -1.47 -42.10
CA GLY A 142 -5.80 -1.73 -41.71
C GLY A 142 -6.07 -3.10 -41.07
N TRP A 143 -5.11 -4.03 -41.08
CA TRP A 143 -5.25 -5.38 -40.55
C TRP A 143 -4.63 -5.53 -39.14
N PRO A 144 -5.31 -6.21 -38.19
CA PRO A 144 -4.73 -6.52 -36.89
C PRO A 144 -3.46 -7.34 -37.05
N SER A 145 -2.34 -6.90 -36.46
CA SER A 145 -1.06 -7.60 -36.56
C SER A 145 -0.30 -7.61 -35.23
N THR A 146 0.21 -8.76 -34.81
CA THR A 146 1.09 -8.88 -33.63
C THR A 146 2.54 -8.66 -34.05
N ARG A 147 3.44 -8.25 -33.14
CA ARG A 147 4.89 -8.18 -33.42
C ARG A 147 5.43 -9.48 -34.02
N SER A 148 4.98 -10.61 -33.47
CA SER A 148 5.38 -11.93 -33.94
C SER A 148 4.86 -12.18 -35.36
N GLY A 149 3.61 -11.81 -35.66
CA GLY A 149 3.02 -11.89 -37.00
C GLY A 149 3.73 -10.98 -38.02
N TYR A 150 4.07 -9.75 -37.63
CA TYR A 150 4.82 -8.83 -38.48
C TYR A 150 6.25 -9.32 -38.77
N LEU A 151 6.96 -9.85 -37.76
CA LEU A 151 8.32 -10.38 -37.96
C LEU A 151 8.31 -11.63 -38.84
N VAL A 152 7.29 -12.48 -38.75
CA VAL A 152 7.10 -13.62 -39.66
C VAL A 152 6.82 -13.14 -41.09
N TYR A 153 5.96 -12.13 -41.26
CA TYR A 153 5.70 -11.51 -42.57
C TYR A 153 6.99 -10.92 -43.18
N ALA A 154 7.76 -10.17 -42.40
CA ALA A 154 8.98 -9.53 -42.86
C ALA A 154 10.03 -10.56 -43.27
N ARG A 155 10.18 -11.65 -42.49
CA ARG A 155 11.03 -12.80 -42.85
C ARG A 155 10.59 -13.43 -44.18
N ASN A 156 9.29 -13.60 -44.38
CA ASN A 156 8.74 -14.19 -45.61
C ASN A 156 8.81 -13.25 -46.81
N SER A 157 9.01 -11.95 -46.59
CA SER A 157 9.14 -10.92 -47.62
C SER A 157 10.61 -10.55 -47.89
N GLU A 158 11.55 -11.41 -47.45
CA GLU A 158 13.01 -11.23 -47.57
C GLU A 158 13.55 -9.91 -47.00
N VAL A 159 12.79 -9.26 -46.11
CA VAL A 159 13.27 -8.11 -45.35
C VAL A 159 14.23 -8.61 -44.28
N SER A 160 15.42 -8.02 -44.19
CA SER A 160 16.40 -8.43 -43.19
C SER A 160 15.80 -8.31 -41.78
N ALA A 161 16.11 -9.25 -40.89
CA ALA A 161 15.55 -9.26 -39.54
C ALA A 161 15.86 -7.97 -38.77
N ASN A 162 17.04 -7.39 -38.98
CA ASN A 162 17.43 -6.13 -38.38
C ASN A 162 16.65 -4.95 -38.98
N ASP A 163 16.41 -4.95 -40.28
CA ASP A 163 15.60 -3.92 -40.94
C ASP A 163 14.12 -4.05 -40.56
N ALA A 164 13.61 -5.26 -40.37
CA ALA A 164 12.26 -5.53 -39.90
C ALA A 164 12.06 -5.12 -38.43
N ILE A 165 13.04 -5.37 -37.56
CA ILE A 165 13.01 -4.91 -36.16
C ILE A 165 13.12 -3.38 -36.11
N THR A 166 13.97 -2.80 -36.96
CA THR A 166 14.14 -1.34 -37.08
C THR A 166 12.89 -0.68 -37.66
N ALA A 167 12.25 -1.29 -38.66
CA ALA A 167 11.00 -0.83 -39.24
C ALA A 167 9.85 -0.96 -38.24
N TRP A 168 9.75 -2.07 -37.50
CA TRP A 168 8.80 -2.24 -36.40
C TRP A 168 8.95 -1.18 -35.31
N THR A 169 10.19 -0.81 -34.97
CA THR A 169 10.47 0.28 -34.00
C THR A 169 10.22 1.68 -34.56
N ARG A 170 10.21 1.84 -35.89
CA ARG A 170 9.89 3.10 -36.60
C ARG A 170 8.43 3.25 -37.03
N MET A 171 7.64 2.17 -37.04
CA MET A 171 6.20 2.26 -37.29
C MET A 171 5.61 3.19 -36.25
N SER A 172 4.97 4.27 -36.71
CA SER A 172 4.21 5.15 -35.84
C SER A 172 3.18 4.28 -35.14
N THR A 173 3.44 4.06 -33.88
CA THR A 173 2.47 3.57 -32.96
C THR A 173 1.37 4.64 -32.89
N CYS A 174 0.09 4.26 -32.84
CA CYS A 174 -0.83 5.15 -32.14
C CYS A 174 -0.30 5.16 -30.70
N ASP A 175 0.47 6.20 -30.41
CA ASP A 175 1.30 6.45 -29.23
C ASP A 175 1.66 5.22 -28.37
N ARG A 176 2.79 4.60 -28.67
CA ARG A 176 3.43 3.52 -27.88
C ARG A 176 4.94 3.44 -28.08
N GLY A 177 5.57 2.96 -27.02
CA GLY A 177 6.83 2.23 -27.06
C GLY A 177 7.03 1.43 -25.78
N LYS A 178 6.39 0.26 -25.64
CA LYS A 178 6.92 -0.99 -25.04
C LYS A 178 5.80 -2.02 -24.88
N ARG A 179 6.16 -3.29 -25.08
CA ARG A 179 5.29 -4.46 -24.96
C ARG A 179 5.24 -4.82 -23.48
N SER A 180 4.07 -4.70 -22.90
CA SER A 180 3.84 -5.00 -21.50
C SER A 180 2.34 -5.15 -21.24
N ASP A 181 1.98 -5.96 -20.25
CA ASP A 181 0.68 -5.89 -19.56
C ASP A 181 0.41 -4.49 -18.93
N VAL A 182 1.39 -3.58 -19.08
CA VAL A 182 1.46 -2.13 -18.87
C VAL A 182 1.36 -1.44 -20.23
N GLY A 183 0.13 -1.30 -20.71
CA GLY A 183 -0.18 -0.39 -21.82
C GLY A 183 -0.88 0.86 -21.29
N PRO A 184 -1.05 1.91 -22.12
CA PRO A 184 -1.91 3.05 -21.78
C PRO A 184 -3.36 2.62 -21.48
N PHE A 185 -3.77 1.41 -21.87
CA PHE A 185 -5.09 0.85 -21.63
C PHE A 185 -5.13 -0.17 -20.48
N ALA A 186 -4.03 -0.39 -19.76
CA ALA A 186 -4.01 -1.30 -18.61
C ALA A 186 -4.91 -0.76 -17.48
N LEU A 187 -5.60 -1.66 -16.77
CA LEU A 187 -6.60 -1.27 -15.75
C LEU A 187 -6.04 -0.36 -14.65
N GLY A 188 -4.77 -0.56 -14.27
CA GLY A 188 -4.11 0.24 -13.24
C GLY A 188 -3.47 1.53 -13.73
N LYS A 189 -3.55 1.85 -15.02
CA LYS A 189 -2.91 3.05 -15.60
C LYS A 189 -3.51 4.33 -15.02
N ASP A 190 -2.65 5.31 -14.73
CA ASP A 190 -2.96 6.63 -14.18
C ASP A 190 -3.66 6.63 -12.80
N GLN A 191 -3.72 5.48 -12.14
CA GLN A 191 -4.25 5.34 -10.80
C GLN A 191 -3.13 5.41 -9.75
N CYS A 192 -3.35 6.13 -8.66
CA CYS A 192 -2.39 6.19 -7.55
C CYS A 192 -2.31 4.82 -6.85
N CYS A 193 -1.11 4.24 -6.81
CA CYS A 193 -0.89 2.95 -6.17
C CYS A 193 -0.90 3.08 -4.64
N PRO A 194 -1.69 2.26 -3.93
CA PRO A 194 -1.74 2.28 -2.46
C PRO A 194 -0.43 1.83 -1.80
N ARG A 195 0.43 1.09 -2.52
CA ARG A 195 1.67 0.50 -1.98
C ARG A 195 2.81 1.50 -1.84
N ASP A 196 2.88 2.47 -2.74
CA ASP A 196 4.01 3.40 -2.85
C ASP A 196 3.59 4.87 -3.09
N GLY A 197 2.31 5.14 -3.38
CA GLY A 197 1.80 6.48 -3.67
C GLY A 197 2.16 7.03 -5.04
N ARG A 198 2.76 6.22 -5.92
CA ARG A 198 3.14 6.61 -7.27
C ARG A 198 2.00 6.32 -8.26
N ALA A 199 2.04 6.95 -9.43
CA ALA A 199 1.11 6.65 -10.51
C ALA A 199 1.30 5.22 -11.02
N ASP A 200 0.23 4.66 -11.55
CA ASP A 200 0.11 3.29 -12.05
C ASP A 200 0.16 2.20 -10.95
N CYS A 201 -0.91 1.41 -10.86
CA CYS A 201 -1.09 0.40 -9.81
C CYS A 201 -1.31 -1.02 -10.36
N SER A 202 -1.34 -2.02 -9.48
CA SER A 202 -1.65 -3.40 -9.87
C SER A 202 -3.13 -3.55 -10.27
N VAL A 203 -3.47 -4.63 -10.97
CA VAL A 203 -4.86 -4.88 -11.40
C VAL A 203 -5.78 -5.02 -10.18
N VAL A 204 -5.35 -5.73 -9.14
CA VAL A 204 -6.16 -5.86 -7.91
C VAL A 204 -6.39 -4.52 -7.22
N ASP A 205 -5.41 -3.60 -7.25
CA ASP A 205 -5.56 -2.27 -6.66
C ASP A 205 -6.58 -1.43 -7.44
N ALA A 206 -6.56 -1.51 -8.76
CA ALA A 206 -7.53 -0.83 -9.63
C ALA A 206 -8.97 -1.34 -9.40
N LEU A 207 -9.12 -2.67 -9.30
CA LEU A 207 -10.40 -3.35 -9.10
C LEU A 207 -10.98 -3.18 -7.69
N ARG A 208 -10.17 -2.78 -6.70
CA ARG A 208 -10.64 -2.53 -5.32
C ARG A 208 -11.65 -1.40 -5.22
N SER A 209 -11.63 -0.44 -6.15
CA SER A 209 -12.64 0.64 -6.21
C SER A 209 -14.01 0.11 -6.66
N GLN A 210 -14.03 -0.92 -7.49
CA GLN A 210 -15.22 -1.53 -8.10
C GLN A 210 -15.80 -2.69 -7.26
N GLY A 211 -15.17 -3.02 -6.13
CA GLY A 211 -15.58 -4.18 -5.31
C GLY A 211 -15.15 -5.53 -5.89
N GLN A 212 -14.37 -5.54 -6.97
CA GLN A 212 -13.93 -6.76 -7.67
C GLN A 212 -12.59 -7.31 -7.14
N SER A 213 -12.06 -6.70 -6.09
CA SER A 213 -10.88 -7.17 -5.35
C SER A 213 -11.08 -7.02 -3.85
N GLY A 214 -10.58 -8.02 -3.11
CA GLY A 214 -10.71 -8.14 -1.66
C GLY A 214 -9.56 -8.96 -1.08
N ARG A 215 -9.53 -9.15 0.24
CA ARG A 215 -8.49 -9.95 0.90
C ARG A 215 -8.48 -11.37 0.33
N ALA A 216 -7.32 -11.83 -0.12
CA ALA A 216 -7.18 -13.15 -0.70
C ALA A 216 -7.54 -14.26 0.29
N THR A 217 -8.27 -15.24 -0.21
CA THR A 217 -8.75 -16.44 0.51
C THR A 217 -8.07 -17.71 0.03
N TRP A 218 -7.53 -17.67 -1.19
CA TRP A 218 -6.79 -18.76 -1.81
C TRP A 218 -5.58 -18.19 -2.54
N PHE A 219 -4.44 -18.83 -2.35
CA PHE A 219 -3.25 -18.60 -3.16
C PHE A 219 -3.34 -19.47 -4.41
N MET A 220 -3.00 -18.93 -5.57
CA MET A 220 -2.96 -19.71 -6.81
C MET A 220 -1.55 -19.80 -7.35
N SER A 221 -1.05 -21.03 -7.49
CA SER A 221 0.12 -21.27 -8.33
C SER A 221 -0.31 -21.39 -9.78
N TRP A 222 0.47 -20.76 -10.65
CA TRP A 222 0.34 -20.90 -12.09
C TRP A 222 1.71 -20.76 -12.74
N ALA A 223 1.84 -21.24 -13.97
CA ALA A 223 3.01 -20.97 -14.80
C ALA A 223 2.63 -19.95 -15.88
N TRP A 224 3.53 -19.02 -16.18
CA TRP A 224 3.37 -18.03 -17.25
C TRP A 224 3.18 -18.65 -18.64
N SER A 225 3.61 -19.90 -18.83
CA SER A 225 3.39 -20.65 -20.07
C SER A 225 1.93 -21.12 -20.24
N TYR A 226 1.10 -21.05 -19.20
CA TYR A 226 -0.28 -21.46 -19.29
C TYR A 226 -1.14 -20.44 -20.02
N GLN A 227 -1.96 -20.95 -20.94
CA GLN A 227 -2.98 -20.12 -21.57
C GLN A 227 -4.05 -19.73 -20.55
N PHE A 228 -4.41 -18.44 -20.55
CA PHE A 228 -5.41 -17.89 -19.63
C PHE A 228 -6.73 -18.67 -19.67
N ALA A 229 -7.20 -19.03 -20.88
CA ALA A 229 -8.41 -19.83 -21.08
C ALA A 229 -8.35 -21.21 -20.39
N THR A 230 -7.19 -21.87 -20.40
CA THR A 230 -6.97 -23.15 -19.71
C THR A 230 -7.11 -22.98 -18.20
N VAL A 231 -6.50 -21.92 -17.67
CA VAL A 231 -6.56 -21.60 -16.24
C VAL A 231 -7.98 -21.29 -15.79
N ILE A 232 -8.70 -20.44 -16.52
CA ILE A 232 -10.11 -20.13 -16.24
C ILE A 232 -10.99 -21.37 -16.32
N LYS A 233 -10.80 -22.25 -17.31
CA LYS A 233 -11.55 -23.51 -17.42
C LYS A 233 -11.27 -24.44 -16.24
N ALA A 234 -10.03 -24.52 -15.76
CA ALA A 234 -9.66 -25.29 -14.58
C ALA A 234 -10.32 -24.71 -13.32
N LEU A 235 -10.27 -23.39 -13.14
CA LEU A 235 -10.92 -22.70 -12.03
C LEU A 235 -12.44 -22.88 -12.04
N LYS A 236 -13.11 -22.79 -13.20
CA LYS A 236 -14.56 -23.05 -13.32
C LYS A 236 -14.92 -24.48 -12.92
N ARG A 237 -14.11 -25.48 -13.29
CA ARG A 237 -14.30 -26.88 -12.88
C ARG A 237 -14.09 -27.07 -11.39
N TRP A 238 -13.03 -26.49 -10.83
CA TRP A 238 -12.77 -26.51 -9.39
C TRP A 238 -13.92 -25.85 -8.63
N TRP A 239 -14.38 -24.68 -9.07
CA TRP A 239 -15.48 -23.94 -8.47
C TRP A 239 -16.77 -24.75 -8.42
N ALA A 240 -17.17 -25.35 -9.54
CA ALA A 240 -18.36 -26.20 -9.61
C ALA A 240 -18.27 -27.38 -8.61
N LYS A 241 -17.10 -28.01 -8.48
CA LYS A 241 -16.88 -29.07 -7.50
C LYS A 241 -16.91 -28.55 -6.06
N HIS A 242 -16.28 -27.40 -5.80
CA HIS A 242 -16.24 -26.78 -4.48
C HIS A 242 -17.64 -26.43 -3.99
N GLN A 243 -18.48 -25.83 -4.83
CA GLN A 243 -19.88 -25.52 -4.50
C GLN A 243 -20.67 -26.76 -4.09
N ILE A 244 -20.45 -27.90 -4.76
CA ILE A 244 -21.12 -29.17 -4.42
C ILE A 244 -20.67 -29.68 -3.05
N VAL A 245 -19.37 -29.60 -2.75
CA VAL A 245 -18.78 -30.19 -1.54
C VAL A 245 -19.04 -29.32 -0.29
N SER A 246 -19.03 -28.00 -0.43
CA SER A 246 -19.16 -27.10 0.70
C SER A 246 -20.57 -27.04 1.29
N GLY A 247 -21.62 -27.44 0.56
CA GLY A 247 -23.01 -27.46 1.02
C GLY A 247 -23.62 -26.09 1.35
N ASP A 248 -22.78 -25.08 1.57
CA ASP A 248 -23.16 -23.71 1.80
C ASP A 248 -23.54 -23.06 0.48
N GLY A 249 -24.71 -22.40 0.48
CA GLY A 249 -25.03 -21.33 -0.46
C GLY A 249 -24.11 -20.10 -0.29
N CYS A 250 -22.83 -20.31 0.02
CA CYS A 250 -21.80 -19.29 0.06
C CYS A 250 -21.78 -18.61 -1.30
N SER A 251 -22.21 -17.35 -1.31
CA SER A 251 -22.27 -16.54 -2.51
C SER A 251 -20.88 -16.48 -3.16
N ALA A 252 -20.86 -16.54 -4.50
CA ALA A 252 -19.65 -16.49 -5.30
C ALA A 252 -18.75 -15.28 -5.00
N SER A 253 -19.32 -14.25 -4.36
CA SER A 253 -18.69 -13.02 -3.90
C SER A 253 -17.67 -13.16 -2.76
N SER A 254 -17.42 -14.37 -2.25
CA SER A 254 -16.54 -14.61 -1.09
C SER A 254 -15.15 -15.16 -1.42
N ILE A 255 -14.90 -15.62 -2.66
CA ILE A 255 -13.61 -16.19 -3.04
C ILE A 255 -12.76 -15.19 -3.81
N TYR A 256 -11.65 -14.81 -3.18
CA TYR A 256 -10.62 -13.97 -3.75
C TYR A 256 -9.34 -14.77 -3.93
N ILE A 257 -8.80 -14.77 -5.15
CA ILE A 257 -7.60 -15.52 -5.50
C ILE A 257 -6.41 -14.56 -5.54
N TRP A 258 -5.40 -14.84 -4.72
CA TRP A 258 -4.08 -14.25 -4.88
C TRP A 258 -3.39 -14.91 -6.07
N TRP A 259 -3.32 -14.18 -7.18
CA TRP A 259 -2.71 -14.66 -8.41
C TRP A 259 -1.71 -13.61 -8.89
N CYS A 260 -0.43 -13.97 -8.89
CA CYS A 260 0.68 -13.02 -9.05
C CYS A 260 0.58 -12.13 -10.29
N VAL A 261 -0.05 -12.59 -11.38
CA VAL A 261 -0.28 -11.77 -12.59
C VAL A 261 -1.12 -10.53 -12.30
N PHE A 262 -2.11 -10.62 -11.41
CA PHE A 262 -2.99 -9.50 -11.04
C PHE A 262 -2.47 -8.71 -9.85
N VAL A 263 -1.75 -9.37 -8.95
CA VAL A 263 -1.29 -8.76 -7.70
C VAL A 263 0.01 -8.00 -7.91
N ASN A 264 0.93 -8.47 -8.74
CA ASN A 264 2.19 -7.79 -8.93
C ASN A 264 1.96 -6.49 -9.73
N ASN A 265 2.62 -5.41 -9.31
CA ASN A 265 2.57 -4.16 -10.04
C ASN A 265 3.52 -4.24 -11.24
N GLN A 266 3.00 -4.69 -12.38
CA GLN A 266 3.77 -4.87 -13.62
C GLN A 266 4.44 -3.57 -14.09
N PHE A 267 3.87 -2.40 -13.76
CA PHE A 267 4.46 -1.09 -14.08
C PHE A 267 5.82 -0.94 -13.41
N ARG A 268 5.92 -1.31 -12.13
CA ARG A 268 7.18 -1.22 -11.37
C ARG A 268 8.20 -2.23 -11.84
N MET A 269 7.80 -3.48 -12.03
CA MET A 269 8.71 -4.54 -12.47
C MET A 269 9.41 -4.17 -13.79
N LEU A 270 8.71 -3.47 -14.69
CA LEU A 270 9.23 -3.10 -16.00
C LEU A 270 9.93 -1.73 -16.06
N GLU A 271 9.49 -0.76 -15.26
CA GLU A 271 10.16 0.54 -15.12
C GLU A 271 11.52 0.39 -14.45
N GLU A 272 11.58 -0.41 -13.39
CA GLU A 272 12.76 -0.57 -12.54
C GLU A 272 13.66 -1.72 -13.01
N GLY A 273 13.26 -2.44 -14.07
CA GLY A 273 14.01 -3.57 -14.62
C GLY A 273 14.24 -4.69 -13.60
N ILE A 274 13.33 -4.82 -12.63
CA ILE A 274 13.45 -5.80 -11.55
C ILE A 274 13.19 -7.18 -12.17
N THR A 275 14.26 -7.87 -12.54
CA THR A 275 14.33 -9.32 -12.46
C THR A 275 14.43 -9.66 -10.98
N GLU A 276 13.29 -10.00 -10.36
CA GLU A 276 13.26 -10.47 -8.97
C GLU A 276 14.22 -11.67 -8.85
N ASP A 277 15.14 -11.61 -7.88
CA ASP A 277 16.01 -12.73 -7.56
C ASP A 277 15.14 -13.89 -7.04
N PRO A 278 15.40 -15.16 -7.40
CA PRO A 278 14.59 -16.29 -6.95
C PRO A 278 14.43 -16.39 -5.42
N GLY A 279 15.40 -15.91 -4.64
CA GLY A 279 15.30 -15.85 -3.17
C GLY A 279 14.24 -14.86 -2.68
N ASP A 280 14.16 -13.69 -3.31
CA ASP A 280 13.15 -12.67 -2.99
C ASP A 280 11.73 -13.13 -3.36
N LEU A 281 11.60 -13.91 -4.45
CA LEU A 281 10.35 -14.59 -4.81
C LEU A 281 9.94 -15.59 -3.72
N PHE A 282 10.86 -16.31 -3.11
CA PHE A 282 10.50 -17.26 -2.05
C PHE A 282 9.94 -16.55 -0.82
N GLU A 283 10.56 -15.45 -0.37
CA GLU A 283 10.06 -14.71 0.79
C GLU A 283 8.69 -14.06 0.52
N VAL A 284 8.53 -13.44 -0.65
CA VAL A 284 7.28 -12.76 -1.01
C VAL A 284 6.14 -13.76 -1.21
N PHE A 285 6.38 -14.85 -1.94
CA PHE A 285 5.33 -15.82 -2.25
C PHE A 285 5.08 -16.77 -1.07
N GLY A 286 6.15 -17.19 -0.37
CA GLY A 286 6.08 -18.02 0.83
C GLY A 286 5.33 -17.33 1.97
N GLY A 287 5.68 -16.06 2.26
CA GLY A 287 4.97 -15.27 3.27
C GLY A 287 3.47 -15.13 2.95
N ARG A 288 3.12 -14.92 1.67
CA ARG A 288 1.72 -14.82 1.25
C ARG A 288 0.98 -16.15 1.33
N LEU A 289 1.62 -17.24 0.94
CA LEU A 289 1.06 -18.57 1.06
C LEU A 289 0.77 -18.92 2.52
N THR A 290 1.71 -18.63 3.43
CA THR A 290 1.54 -18.82 4.88
C THR A 290 0.42 -17.95 5.44
N ASP A 291 0.34 -16.67 5.05
CA ASP A 291 -0.71 -15.75 5.49
C ASP A 291 -2.13 -16.19 5.04
N ILE A 292 -2.26 -16.77 3.84
CA ILE A 292 -3.54 -17.19 3.27
C ILE A 292 -3.94 -18.59 3.78
N GLY A 293 -2.97 -19.50 3.92
CA GLY A 293 -3.16 -20.84 4.45
C GLY A 293 -3.91 -21.82 3.54
N ARG A 294 -4.23 -21.44 2.30
CA ARG A 294 -4.90 -22.28 1.30
C ARG A 294 -4.32 -22.07 -0.08
N MET A 295 -4.14 -23.15 -0.83
CA MET A 295 -3.49 -23.13 -2.15
C MET A 295 -4.31 -23.89 -3.21
N LEU A 296 -4.43 -23.28 -4.38
CA LEU A 296 -4.88 -23.90 -5.62
C LEU A 296 -3.66 -24.14 -6.50
N MET A 297 -3.43 -25.42 -6.81
CA MET A 297 -2.35 -25.83 -7.70
C MET A 297 -2.88 -26.00 -9.12
N CYS A 298 -2.54 -25.07 -10.02
CA CYS A 298 -2.88 -25.22 -11.44
C CYS A 298 -1.85 -26.10 -12.15
N MET A 299 -2.28 -27.27 -12.61
CA MET A 299 -1.44 -28.24 -13.32
C MET A 299 -1.97 -28.48 -14.74
N ASP A 300 -1.11 -28.38 -15.74
CA ASP A 300 -1.43 -28.69 -17.13
C ASP A 300 -1.34 -30.20 -17.42
N LYS A 301 -0.30 -30.86 -16.92
CA LYS A 301 -0.04 -32.30 -17.06
C LYS A 301 0.40 -32.89 -15.73
N LEU A 302 -0.12 -34.07 -15.41
CA LEU A 302 0.27 -34.82 -14.20
C LEU A 302 1.67 -35.45 -14.32
N ARG A 303 2.12 -35.71 -15.55
CA ARG A 303 3.41 -36.32 -15.89
C ARG A 303 4.11 -35.41 -16.90
N ASP A 304 5.37 -35.08 -16.66
CA ASP A 304 6.18 -34.15 -17.48
C ASP A 304 5.57 -32.75 -17.67
N GLY A 305 4.74 -32.31 -16.71
CA GLY A 305 4.25 -30.94 -16.66
C GLY A 305 5.36 -29.99 -16.23
N GLY A 306 5.59 -28.91 -16.98
CA GLY A 306 6.63 -27.93 -16.66
C GLY A 306 6.49 -27.36 -15.24
N TRP A 307 5.27 -27.38 -14.69
CA TRP A 307 4.97 -26.93 -13.33
C TRP A 307 5.51 -27.86 -12.22
N ALA A 308 5.56 -29.18 -12.45
CA ALA A 308 6.11 -30.13 -11.48
C ALA A 308 7.62 -29.92 -11.26
N ILE A 309 8.35 -29.53 -12.32
CA ILE A 309 9.80 -29.31 -12.27
C ILE A 309 10.13 -28.04 -11.46
N TYR A 310 9.43 -26.93 -11.70
CA TYR A 310 9.69 -25.65 -11.03
C TYR A 310 9.23 -25.60 -9.55
N LEU A 311 8.16 -26.32 -9.19
CA LEU A 311 7.70 -26.34 -7.79
C LEU A 311 8.53 -27.28 -6.91
N TRP A 312 8.93 -28.44 -7.43
CA TRP A 312 9.76 -29.39 -6.67
C TRP A 312 11.15 -28.83 -6.37
N GLN A 313 11.76 -28.12 -7.33
CA GLN A 313 13.06 -27.49 -7.09
C GLN A 313 13.01 -26.34 -6.08
N ASN A 314 11.95 -25.51 -6.07
CA ASN A 314 11.90 -24.33 -5.20
C ASN A 314 11.26 -24.56 -3.83
N PHE A 315 10.40 -25.57 -3.65
CA PHE A 315 9.69 -25.79 -2.37
C PHE A 315 10.08 -27.07 -1.62
N PHE A 316 10.65 -28.07 -2.29
CA PHE A 316 10.92 -29.38 -1.67
C PHE A 316 12.39 -29.79 -1.68
N CYS A 317 13.25 -29.17 -2.51
CA CYS A 317 14.67 -29.52 -2.57
C CYS A 317 15.56 -28.71 -1.61
N ASP A 318 15.19 -27.48 -1.24
CA ASP A 318 15.89 -26.71 -0.22
C ASP A 318 15.17 -26.88 1.12
N GLY A 319 15.61 -27.89 1.87
CA GLY A 319 15.00 -28.35 3.10
C GLY A 319 14.86 -27.28 4.17
N ALA A 320 13.62 -27.04 4.59
CA ALA A 320 13.27 -26.52 5.90
C ALA A 320 12.16 -27.40 6.48
N TRP A 321 12.58 -28.53 7.05
CA TRP A 321 11.92 -29.15 8.20
C TRP A 321 12.70 -28.73 9.45
#